data_AF-A0A382H691-F1
#
_entry.id   AF-A0A382H691-F1
#
_cell.length_a   1.000
_cell.length_b   1.000
_cell.length_c   1.000
_cell.angle_alpha   90.00
_cell.angle_beta   90.00
_cell.angle_gamma   90.00
#
_symmetry.space_group_name_H-M   'P 1'
#
loop_
_entity.id
_entity.type
_entity.pdbx_description
1 polymer ?
#
loop_
_entity_poly.entity_id
_entity_poly.type
_entity_poly.pdbx_seq_one_letter_code
_entity_poly.pdbx_strand_id
1 'polypeptide(L)'
;MHRSKDLSDRVGQFLLATYILLFFLFLVFPLGTLIIKSVQNRKGDFIGLKNYYLYLQEPALFQSLFNSLFIAISSTLIVVVLAFLFAYAITRTCMPFKFFFRLVALIPLLSPSILAAIALVYWFGNK
;
A
#
# COMPACT_ATOMS: atom_id res chain seq x y z
N MET A 1 2.86 -45.99 -7.02
CA MET A 1 3.11 -44.55 -7.21
C MET A 1 2.07 -43.65 -6.51
N HIS A 2 1.44 -44.09 -5.41
CA HIS A 2 0.32 -43.36 -4.76
C HIS A 2 0.67 -42.70 -3.41
N ARG A 3 1.82 -43.06 -2.81
CA ARG A 3 2.19 -42.69 -1.42
C ARG A 3 2.96 -41.36 -1.27
N SER A 4 3.36 -40.73 -2.38
CA SER A 4 4.04 -39.41 -2.35
C SER A 4 3.08 -38.22 -2.32
N LYS A 5 1.80 -38.41 -2.70
CA LYS A 5 0.78 -37.35 -2.65
C LYS A 5 0.42 -36.97 -1.21
N ASP A 6 0.21 -37.96 -0.33
CA ASP A 6 -0.20 -37.71 1.07
C ASP A 6 0.80 -36.89 1.89
N LEU A 7 2.11 -37.02 1.61
CA LEU A 7 3.15 -36.24 2.30
C LEU A 7 3.21 -34.80 1.79
N SER A 8 3.07 -34.59 0.48
CA SER A 8 3.01 -33.26 -0.12
C SER A 8 1.77 -32.49 0.33
N ASP A 9 0.63 -33.18 0.45
CA ASP A 9 -0.63 -32.59 0.90
C ASP A 9 -0.57 -32.19 2.38
N ARG A 10 0.05 -33.01 3.23
CA ARG A 10 0.28 -32.67 4.65
C ARG A 10 1.26 -31.51 4.85
N VAL A 11 2.33 -31.48 4.06
CA VAL A 11 3.29 -30.35 4.09
C VAL A 11 2.60 -29.06 3.61
N GLY A 12 1.81 -29.13 2.54
CA GLY A 12 1.00 -28.00 2.08
C GLY A 12 0.03 -27.49 3.13
N GLN A 13 -0.69 -28.40 3.80
CA GLN A 13 -1.58 -28.06 4.92
C GLN A 13 -0.85 -27.40 6.08
N PHE A 14 0.33 -27.90 6.46
CA PHE A 14 1.14 -27.32 7.53
C PHE A 14 1.66 -25.92 7.18
N LEU A 15 2.11 -25.71 5.94
CA LEU A 15 2.54 -24.41 5.43
C LEU A 15 1.37 -23.41 5.42
N LEU A 16 0.19 -23.83 4.94
CA LEU A 16 -1.01 -23.01 4.95
C LEU A 16 -1.45 -22.65 6.38
N ALA A 17 -1.47 -23.62 7.29
CA ALA A 17 -1.81 -23.39 8.69
C ALA A 17 -0.83 -22.41 9.35
N THR A 18 0.47 -22.57 9.09
CA THR A 18 1.51 -21.65 9.56
C THR A 18 1.31 -20.24 9.00
N TYR A 19 1.04 -20.11 7.70
CA TYR A 19 0.77 -18.81 7.07
C TYR A 19 -0.46 -18.13 7.66
N ILE A 20 -1.55 -18.86 7.85
CA ILE A 20 -2.77 -18.35 8.48
C ILE A 20 -2.45 -17.87 9.91
N LEU A 21 -1.75 -18.68 10.69
CA LEU A 21 -1.38 -18.31 12.06
C LEU A 21 -0.52 -17.05 12.10
N LEU A 22 0.48 -16.94 11.22
CA LEU A 22 1.31 -15.74 11.09
C LEU A 22 0.48 -14.51 10.66
N PHE A 23 -0.44 -14.67 9.71
CA PHE A 23 -1.34 -13.61 9.29
C PHE A 23 -2.19 -13.08 10.47
N PHE A 24 -2.77 -13.99 11.27
CA PHE A 24 -3.53 -13.59 12.45
C PHE A 24 -2.65 -12.88 13.49
N LEU A 25 -1.44 -13.38 13.72
CA LEU A 25 -0.55 -12.85 14.75
C LEU A 25 0.07 -11.50 14.36
N PHE A 26 0.48 -11.32 13.11
CA PHE A 26 1.20 -10.13 12.67
C PHE A 26 0.32 -9.05 12.03
N LEU A 27 -0.87 -9.40 11.53
CA LEU A 27 -1.75 -8.43 10.86
C LEU A 27 -3.04 -8.25 11.65
N VAL A 28 -3.77 -9.33 11.92
CA VAL A 28 -5.09 -9.23 12.57
C VAL A 28 -4.97 -8.75 14.01
N PHE A 29 -4.02 -9.28 14.78
CA PHE A 29 -3.81 -8.89 16.17
C PHE A 29 -3.50 -7.39 16.34
N PRO A 30 -2.48 -6.80 15.68
CA PRO A 30 -2.22 -5.37 15.83
C PRO A 30 -3.38 -4.50 15.32
N LEU A 31 -4.03 -4.86 14.21
CA LEU A 31 -5.23 -4.14 13.75
C LEU A 31 -6.36 -4.20 14.77
N GLY A 32 -6.59 -5.36 15.39
CA GLY A 32 -7.55 -5.52 16.49
C GLY A 32 -7.22 -4.61 17.68
N THR A 33 -5.93 -4.52 18.05
CA THR A 33 -5.51 -3.61 19.13
C THR A 33 -5.75 -2.14 18.79
N LEU A 34 -5.61 -1.75 17.51
CA LEU A 34 -5.93 -0.39 17.06
C LEU A 34 -7.43 -0.09 17.16
N ILE A 35 -8.29 -1.06 16.81
CA ILE A 35 -9.74 -0.91 16.94
C ILE A 35 -10.15 -0.82 18.41
N ILE A 36 -9.54 -1.61 19.30
CA ILE A 36 -9.81 -1.52 20.74
C ILE A 36 -9.34 -0.16 21.29
N LYS A 37 -8.17 0.32 20.85
CA LYS A 37 -7.67 1.64 21.24
C LYS A 37 -8.53 2.79 20.72
N SER A 38 -9.19 2.65 19.58
CA SER A 38 -10.06 3.71 19.04
C SER A 38 -11.28 3.99 19.92
N VAL A 39 -11.70 3.05 20.75
CA VAL A 39 -12.81 3.18 21.72
C VAL A 39 -12.33 3.41 23.17
N GLN A 40 -11.01 3.43 23.39
CA GLN A 40 -10.39 3.69 24.68
C GLN A 40 -9.77 5.09 24.74
N ASN A 41 -9.61 5.63 25.94
CA ASN A 41 -8.85 6.86 26.18
C ASN A 41 -7.34 6.54 26.31
N ARG A 42 -6.48 7.56 26.32
CA ARG A 42 -5.03 7.45 26.56
C ARG A 42 -4.66 6.70 27.85
N LYS A 43 -5.57 6.67 28.83
CA LYS A 43 -5.42 5.95 30.11
C LYS A 43 -5.88 4.49 30.07
N GLY A 44 -6.46 4.02 28.97
CA GLY A 44 -7.01 2.66 28.81
C GLY A 44 -8.50 2.52 29.15
N ASP A 45 -9.14 3.58 29.64
CA ASP A 45 -10.58 3.55 29.97
C ASP A 45 -11.44 3.45 28.71
N PHE A 46 -12.45 2.58 28.71
CA PHE A 46 -13.42 2.48 27.62
C PHE A 46 -14.34 3.71 27.62
N ILE A 47 -14.21 4.56 26.60
CA ILE A 47 -14.99 5.79 26.43
C ILE A 47 -15.99 5.70 25.28
N GLY A 48 -16.20 4.48 24.74
CA GLY A 48 -17.13 4.21 23.66
C GLY A 48 -16.79 5.01 22.39
N LEU A 49 -17.79 5.62 21.77
CA LEU A 49 -17.65 6.35 20.51
C LEU A 49 -17.23 7.82 20.67
N LYS A 50 -16.85 8.25 21.88
CA LYS A 50 -16.50 9.66 22.14
C LYS A 50 -15.32 10.13 21.30
N ASN A 51 -14.32 9.28 21.06
CA ASN A 51 -13.21 9.59 20.17
C ASN A 51 -13.68 9.87 18.74
N TYR A 52 -14.64 9.10 18.23
CA TYR A 52 -15.20 9.31 16.89
C TYR A 52 -16.01 10.60 16.80
N TYR A 53 -16.77 10.94 17.84
CA TYR A 53 -17.52 12.21 17.87
C TYR A 53 -16.59 13.43 17.87
N LEU A 54 -15.57 13.43 18.74
CA LEU A 54 -14.55 14.48 18.77
C LEU A 54 -13.80 14.57 17.43
N TYR A 55 -13.48 13.43 16.84
CA TYR A 55 -12.85 13.36 15.52
C TYR A 55 -13.77 13.99 14.46
N LEU A 56 -15.03 13.57 14.34
CA LEU A 56 -15.96 14.08 13.32
C LEU A 56 -16.31 15.57 13.45
N GLN A 57 -16.11 16.18 14.63
CA GLN A 57 -16.31 17.61 14.84
C GLN A 57 -15.15 18.47 14.33
N GLU A 58 -13.98 17.89 14.04
CA GLU A 58 -12.83 18.62 13.55
C GLU A 58 -12.97 18.94 12.05
N PRO A 59 -13.20 20.20 11.66
CA PRO A 59 -13.44 20.58 10.26
C PRO A 59 -12.22 20.30 9.36
N ALA A 60 -11.02 20.31 9.94
CA ALA A 60 -9.78 19.99 9.24
C ALA A 60 -9.74 18.55 8.70
N LEU A 61 -10.53 17.63 9.26
CA LEU A 61 -10.55 16.25 8.81
C LEU A 61 -11.26 16.07 7.48
N PHE A 62 -12.43 16.70 7.30
CA PHE A 62 -13.14 16.65 6.03
C PHE A 62 -12.28 17.23 4.90
N GLN A 63 -11.58 18.33 5.17
CA GLN A 63 -10.63 18.90 4.23
C GLN A 63 -9.47 17.94 3.93
N SER A 64 -8.88 17.32 4.96
CA SER A 64 -7.76 16.39 4.78
C SER A 64 -8.16 15.12 4.02
N LEU A 65 -9.37 14.60 4.29
CA LEU A 65 -9.95 13.46 3.57
C LEU A 65 -10.17 13.81 2.10
N PHE A 66 -10.79 14.95 1.81
CA PHE A 66 -11.01 15.38 0.44
C PHE A 66 -9.69 15.61 -0.31
N ASN A 67 -8.73 16.30 0.30
CA ASN A 67 -7.41 16.51 -0.28
C ASN A 67 -6.71 15.19 -0.61
N SER A 68 -6.72 14.24 0.34
CA SER A 68 -6.08 12.93 0.16
C SER A 68 -6.74 12.13 -0.95
N LEU A 69 -8.08 12.11 -0.97
CA LEU A 69 -8.85 11.40 -1.99
C LEU A 69 -8.66 12.02 -3.38
N PHE A 70 -8.68 13.35 -3.46
CA PHE A 70 -8.46 14.09 -4.69
C PHE A 70 -7.06 13.81 -5.27
N ILE A 71 -6.02 13.87 -4.44
CA ILE A 71 -4.64 13.54 -4.84
C ILE A 71 -4.55 12.07 -5.26
N ALA A 72 -5.13 11.14 -4.50
CA ALA A 72 -5.10 9.71 -4.82
C ALA A 72 -5.76 9.41 -6.17
N ILE A 73 -6.96 9.96 -6.42
CA ILE A 73 -7.70 9.73 -7.67
C ILE A 73 -6.99 10.38 -8.85
N SER A 74 -6.61 11.66 -8.73
CA SER A 74 -5.95 12.39 -9.82
C SER A 74 -4.61 11.75 -10.20
N SER A 75 -3.77 11.42 -9.21
CA SER A 75 -2.50 10.73 -9.46
C SER A 75 -2.71 9.35 -10.08
N THR A 76 -3.66 8.55 -9.57
CA THR A 76 -3.97 7.24 -10.14
C THR A 76 -4.40 7.35 -11.59
N LEU A 77 -5.30 8.28 -11.93
CA LEU A 77 -5.78 8.45 -13.29
C LEU A 77 -4.64 8.83 -14.25
N ILE A 78 -3.82 9.82 -13.86
CA ILE A 78 -2.67 10.27 -14.66
C ILE A 78 -1.67 9.13 -14.86
N VAL A 79 -1.30 8.44 -13.77
CA VAL A 79 -0.31 7.35 -13.81
C VAL A 79 -0.82 6.18 -14.64
N VAL A 80 -2.09 5.77 -14.48
CA VAL A 80 -2.66 4.66 -15.25
C VAL A 80 -2.66 4.97 -16.74
N VAL A 81 -3.10 6.16 -17.15
CA VAL A 81 -3.11 6.56 -18.56
C VAL A 81 -1.68 6.55 -19.14
N LEU A 82 -0.72 7.17 -18.45
CA LEU A 82 0.67 7.24 -18.91
C LEU A 82 1.34 5.86 -18.93
N ALA A 83 1.18 5.07 -17.87
CA ALA A 83 1.75 3.73 -17.77
C ALA A 83 1.16 2.80 -18.84
N PHE A 84 -0.14 2.90 -19.11
CA PHE A 84 -0.79 2.11 -20.15
C PHE A 84 -0.29 2.49 -21.55
N LEU A 85 -0.21 3.79 -21.86
CA LEU A 85 0.35 4.26 -23.14
C LEU A 85 1.81 3.79 -23.32
N PHE A 86 2.62 3.90 -22.27
CA PHE A 86 4.01 3.44 -22.28
C PHE A 86 4.12 1.92 -22.48
N ALA A 87 3.35 1.14 -21.74
CA ALA A 87 3.30 -0.32 -21.87
C ALA A 87 2.81 -0.75 -23.26
N TYR A 88 1.81 -0.06 -23.81
CA TYR A 88 1.30 -0.29 -25.16
C TYR A 88 2.38 0.00 -26.21
N ALA A 89 3.07 1.15 -26.11
CA ALA A 89 4.11 1.56 -27.03
C ALA A 89 5.30 0.58 -27.05
N ILE A 90 5.65 0.01 -25.89
CA ILE A 90 6.69 -1.01 -25.78
C ILE A 90 6.21 -2.35 -26.34
N THR A 91 4.96 -2.74 -26.08
CA THR A 91 4.49 -4.11 -26.38
C THR A 91 4.01 -4.29 -27.82
N ARG A 92 3.33 -3.30 -28.38
CA ARG A 92 2.64 -3.40 -29.68
C ARG A 92 3.38 -2.69 -30.82
N THR A 93 4.36 -1.85 -30.54
CA THR A 93 5.06 -1.07 -31.56
C THR A 93 6.48 -1.61 -31.80
N CYS A 94 6.96 -1.54 -33.05
CA CYS A 94 8.34 -1.88 -33.42
C CYS A 94 9.32 -0.75 -33.03
N MET A 95 9.36 -0.40 -31.74
CA MET A 95 10.19 0.69 -31.25
C MET A 95 11.68 0.27 -31.19
N PRO A 96 12.61 1.01 -31.82
CA PRO A 96 14.04 0.74 -31.67
C PRO A 96 14.45 0.98 -30.20
N PHE A 97 15.43 0.21 -29.69
CA PHE A 97 15.91 0.29 -28.30
C PHE A 97 14.88 -0.01 -27.19
N LYS A 98 13.87 -0.84 -27.46
CA LYS A 98 12.86 -1.30 -26.48
C LYS A 98 13.44 -1.76 -25.12
N PHE A 99 14.61 -2.42 -25.12
CA PHE A 99 15.27 -2.86 -23.89
C PHE A 99 15.75 -1.69 -23.02
N PHE A 100 16.30 -0.63 -23.64
CA PHE A 100 16.75 0.57 -22.94
C PHE A 100 15.58 1.28 -22.24
N PHE A 101 14.47 1.51 -22.95
CA PHE A 101 13.27 2.13 -22.35
C PHE A 101 12.70 1.30 -21.20
N ARG A 102 12.74 -0.04 -21.32
CA ARG A 102 12.34 -0.94 -20.23
C ARG A 102 13.25 -0.80 -19.01
N LEU A 103 14.57 -0.73 -19.20
CA LEU A 103 15.51 -0.52 -18.10
C LEU A 103 15.29 0.83 -17.41
N VAL A 104 15.11 1.91 -18.18
CA VAL A 104 14.83 3.24 -17.61
C VAL A 104 13.56 3.22 -16.74
N ALA A 105 12.51 2.52 -17.17
CA ALA A 105 11.30 2.37 -16.37
C ALA A 105 11.49 1.54 -15.08
N LEU A 106 12.52 0.70 -15.01
CA LEU A 106 12.85 -0.10 -13.82
C LEU A 106 13.73 0.66 -12.82
N ILE A 107 14.50 1.67 -13.25
CA ILE A 107 15.38 2.47 -12.38
C ILE A 107 14.63 3.03 -11.15
N PRO A 108 13.44 3.63 -11.28
CA PRO A 108 12.70 4.15 -10.12
C PRO A 108 12.26 3.09 -9.13
N LEU A 109 12.04 1.84 -9.57
CA LEU A 109 11.65 0.73 -8.70
C LEU A 109 12.83 0.24 -7.83
N LEU A 110 14.05 0.41 -8.34
CA LEU A 110 15.29 0.07 -7.62
C LEU A 110 15.74 1.22 -6.71
N SER A 111 15.33 2.45 -7.01
CA SER A 111 15.67 3.61 -6.20
C SER A 111 14.89 3.59 -4.88
N PRO A 112 15.55 3.81 -3.73
CA PRO A 112 14.85 3.97 -2.47
C PRO A 112 13.94 5.21 -2.53
N SER A 113 12.65 5.02 -2.23
CA SER A 113 11.59 6.04 -2.37
C SER A 113 11.88 7.35 -1.62
N ILE A 114 12.71 7.29 -0.57
CA ILE A 114 13.12 8.43 0.26
C ILE A 114 13.90 9.46 -0.56
N LEU A 115 14.78 9.03 -1.47
CA LEU A 115 15.58 9.96 -2.29
C LEU A 115 14.68 10.79 -3.21
N ALA A 116 13.65 10.18 -3.79
CA ALA A 116 12.70 10.87 -4.66
C ALA A 116 11.87 11.90 -3.88
N ALA A 117 11.45 11.57 -2.66
CA ALA A 117 10.72 12.50 -1.79
C ALA A 117 11.57 13.73 -1.43
N ILE A 118 12.83 13.52 -1.05
CA ILE A 118 13.76 14.61 -0.71
C ILE A 118 14.07 15.47 -1.94
N ALA A 119 14.28 14.87 -3.11
CA ALA A 119 14.51 15.61 -4.35
C ALA A 119 13.32 16.51 -4.73
N LEU A 120 12.09 16.02 -4.56
CA LEU A 120 10.88 16.83 -4.79
C LEU A 120 10.78 18.00 -3.80
N VAL A 121 11.11 17.78 -2.53
CA VAL A 121 11.16 18.86 -1.53
C VAL A 121 12.23 19.89 -1.90
N TYR A 122 13.43 19.49 -2.33
CA TYR A 122 14.43 20.45 -2.79
C TYR A 122 14.04 21.20 -4.06
N TRP A 123 13.27 20.55 -4.95
CA TRP A 123 12.92 21.13 -6.25
C TRP A 123 11.72 22.08 -6.17
N PHE A 124 10.73 21.78 -5.33
CA PHE A 124 9.53 22.59 -5.13
C PHE A 124 9.54 23.40 -3.83
N GLY A 125 10.35 23.01 -2.85
CA GLY A 125 10.62 23.76 -1.62
C GLY A 125 11.59 24.88 -1.92
N ASN A 126 11.05 25.98 -2.43
CA ASN A 126 11.77 27.25 -2.41
C ASN A 126 11.86 27.73 -0.95
N LYS A 127 12.90 27.22 -0.26
CA LYS A 127 13.28 27.32 1.17
C LYS A 127 12.74 26.24 2.10
#